data_AF-A0A960K167-F1
#
_entry.id   AF-A0A960K167-F1
#
_cell.length_a   1.000
_cell.length_b   1.000
_cell.length_c   1.000
_cell.angle_alpha   90.00
_cell.angle_beta   90.00
_cell.angle_gamma   90.00
#
_symmetry.space_group_name_H-M   'P 1'
#
loop_
_entity.id
_entity.type
_entity.pdbx_description
1 polymer ?
#
loop_
_entity_poly.entity_id
_entity_poly.type
_entity_poly.pdbx_seq_one_letter_code
_entity_poly.pdbx_strand_id
1 'polypeptide(L)' 'PAMGYGHQQMEDLAATIAAVDCDLVLVATPIDLARVVEIDKPYLRVTYELAPQGDALARAVTDLI' A
#
# COMPACT_ATOMS: atom_id res chain seq x y z
N PRO A 1 -3.79 14.40 -0.65
CA PRO A 1 -3.43 14.03 0.74
C PRO A 1 -4.42 13.01 1.33
N ALA A 2 -3.96 11.81 1.68
CA ALA A 2 -4.71 10.97 2.60
C ALA A 2 -4.54 11.62 3.99
N MET A 3 -5.46 12.52 4.34
CA MET A 3 -5.45 13.31 5.58
C MET A 3 -5.70 12.46 6.85
N GLY A 4 -5.41 11.15 6.80
CA GLY A 4 -5.78 10.14 7.77
C GLY A 4 -7.02 9.36 7.30
N TYR A 5 -6.93 8.03 7.29
CA TYR A 5 -8.12 7.19 7.18
C TYR A 5 -8.81 7.18 8.55
N GLY A 6 -10.06 7.66 8.59
CA GLY A 6 -10.89 7.58 9.80
C GLY A 6 -11.31 6.13 10.09
N HIS A 7 -11.87 5.90 11.29
CA HIS A 7 -12.34 4.57 11.70
C HIS A 7 -13.26 3.92 10.66
N GLN A 8 -14.25 4.67 10.15
CA GLN A 8 -15.16 4.18 9.12
C GLN A 8 -14.43 3.70 7.85
N GLN A 9 -13.39 4.40 7.43
CA GLN A 9 -12.67 4.02 6.21
C GLN A 9 -11.83 2.76 6.40
N MET A 10 -11.37 2.50 7.63
CA MET A 10 -10.69 1.24 7.98
C MET A 10 -11.69 0.07 7.96
N GLU A 11 -12.89 0.27 8.50
CA GLU A 11 -13.99 -0.72 8.44
C GLU A 11 -14.43 -1.00 6.99
N ASP A 12 -14.62 0.05 6.18
CA ASP A 12 -15.00 -0.09 4.77
C ASP A 12 -13.94 -0.86 3.97
N LEU A 13 -12.65 -0.65 4.26
CA LEU A 13 -11.57 -1.40 3.64
C LEU A 13 -11.57 -2.87 4.10
N ALA A 14 -11.78 -3.14 5.39
CA ALA A 14 -11.89 -4.50 5.91
C ALA A 14 -13.04 -5.27 5.23
N ALA A 15 -14.22 -4.65 5.14
CA ALA A 15 -15.39 -5.22 4.46
C ALA A 15 -15.13 -5.47 2.98
N THR A 16 -14.43 -4.54 2.31
CA THR A 16 -14.03 -4.69 0.91
C THR A 16 -13.10 -5.91 0.74
N ILE A 17 -12.08 -6.06 1.58
CA ILE A 17 -11.16 -7.20 1.53
C ILE A 17 -11.90 -8.51 1.80
N ALA A 18 -12.80 -8.54 2.78
CA ALA A 18 -13.59 -9.73 3.13
C ALA A 18 -14.50 -10.20 1.97
N ALA A 19 -15.07 -9.26 1.20
CA ALA A 19 -15.98 -9.57 0.09
C ALA A 19 -15.30 -10.11 -1.18
N VAL A 20 -13.98 -9.90 -1.36
CA VAL A 20 -13.25 -10.34 -2.57
C VAL A 20 -13.00 -11.85 -2.55
N ASP A 21 -13.43 -12.60 -3.56
CA ASP A 21 -13.07 -14.03 -3.66
C ASP A 21 -11.59 -14.19 -4.05
N CYS A 22 -10.72 -14.44 -3.06
CA CYS A 22 -9.28 -14.61 -3.26
C CYS A 22 -8.64 -15.50 -2.19
N ASP A 23 -7.57 -16.19 -2.57
CA ASP A 23 -6.79 -17.06 -1.68
C ASP A 23 -5.74 -16.31 -0.85
N LEU A 24 -5.31 -15.12 -1.30
CA LEU A 24 -4.22 -14.34 -0.70
C LEU A 24 -4.39 -12.83 -0.93
N VAL A 25 -4.16 -12.03 0.11
CA VAL A 25 -4.09 -10.57 0.05
C VAL A 25 -2.63 -10.11 0.03
N LEU A 26 -2.24 -9.35 -1.01
CA LEU A 26 -0.90 -8.73 -1.06
C LEU A 26 -0.95 -7.32 -0.45
N VAL A 27 -0.28 -7.14 0.68
CA VAL A 27 -0.15 -5.85 1.35
C VAL A 27 1.07 -5.12 0.79
N ALA A 28 0.84 -4.32 -0.26
CA ALA A 28 1.85 -3.53 -0.95
C ALA A 28 1.91 -2.07 -0.45
N THR A 29 1.83 -1.87 0.86
CA THR A 29 1.91 -0.53 1.48
C THR A 29 3.18 -0.41 2.33
N PRO A 30 3.76 0.80 2.49
CA PRO A 30 4.95 0.98 3.33
C PRO A 30 4.70 0.64 4.82
N ILE A 31 3.48 0.89 5.30
CA ILE A 31 3.08 0.51 6.66
C ILE A 31 2.62 -0.94 6.71
N ASP A 32 2.59 -1.51 7.90
CA ASP A 32 1.94 -2.79 8.11
C ASP A 32 0.41 -2.58 8.23
N LEU A 33 -0.32 -2.83 7.15
CA LEU A 33 -1.78 -2.60 7.09
C LEU A 33 -2.54 -3.45 8.12
N ALA A 34 -2.05 -4.64 8.44
CA ALA A 34 -2.67 -5.53 9.41
C ALA A 34 -2.64 -4.99 10.85
N ARG A 35 -1.89 -3.90 11.12
CA ARG A 35 -1.90 -3.21 12.41
C ARG A 35 -3.08 -2.26 12.59
N VAL A 36 -3.81 -1.94 11.51
CA VAL A 36 -4.85 -0.91 11.50
C VAL A 36 -6.15 -1.37 10.83
N VAL A 37 -6.13 -2.46 10.05
CA VAL A 37 -7.30 -3.04 9.37
C VAL A 37 -7.31 -4.54 9.62
N GLU A 38 -8.49 -5.09 9.94
CA GLU A 38 -8.70 -6.53 10.11
C GLU A 38 -8.69 -7.23 8.75
N ILE A 39 -7.88 -8.29 8.63
CA ILE A 39 -7.70 -9.07 7.40
C ILE A 39 -7.81 -10.56 7.77
N ASP A 40 -8.99 -11.13 7.55
CA ASP A 40 -9.31 -12.53 7.92
C ASP A 40 -8.77 -13.58 6.94
N LYS A 41 -8.20 -13.13 5.82
CA LYS A 41 -7.63 -13.99 4.78
C LYS A 41 -6.11 -14.09 4.94
N PRO A 42 -5.48 -15.16 4.44
CA PRO A 42 -4.03 -15.19 4.32
C PRO A 42 -3.52 -13.92 3.65
N TYR A 43 -2.49 -13.29 4.21
CA TYR A 43 -1.88 -12.08 3.64
C TYR A 43 -0.37 -12.16 3.64
N LEU A 44 0.23 -11.49 2.65
CA LEU A 44 1.68 -11.35 2.52
C LEU A 44 2.04 -9.88 2.34
N ARG A 45 2.99 -9.40 3.14
CA ARG A 45 3.57 -8.08 2.95
C ARG A 45 4.58 -8.12 1.81
N VAL A 46 4.41 -7.22 0.86
CA VAL A 46 5.32 -7.07 -0.29
C VAL A 46 5.83 -5.65 -0.33
N THR A 47 7.12 -5.51 -0.62
CA THR A 47 7.76 -4.21 -0.82
C THR A 47 8.09 -4.04 -2.29
N TYR A 48 8.07 -2.80 -2.74
CA TYR A 48 8.55 -2.42 -4.06
C TYR A 48 9.54 -1.28 -3.91
N GLU A 49 10.48 -1.24 -4.85
CA GLU A 49 11.43 -0.16 -4.96
C GLU A 49 11.27 0.53 -6.31
N LEU A 50 11.64 1.81 -6.35
CA LEU A 50 11.70 2.53 -7.61
C LEU A 50 12.86 1.94 -8.42
N ALA A 51 12.56 1.47 -9.63
CA ALA A 51 13.55 1.04 -10.61
C ALA A 51 13.60 2.08 -11.75
N PRO A 52 14.49 3.09 -11.67
CA PRO A 52 14.55 4.15 -12.67
C PRO A 52 14.98 3.58 -14.03
N GLN A 53 14.36 4.07 -15.09
CA GLN A 53 14.78 3.79 -16.45
C GLN A 53 15.55 4.98 -17.01
N GLY A 54 16.78 4.74 -17.46
CA GLY A 54 17.66 5.81 -17.95
C GLY A 54 18.09 6.80 -16.86
N ASP A 55 18.46 8.01 -17.26
CA ASP A 55 19.06 9.04 -16.39
C ASP A 55 18.10 10.17 -16.01
N ALA A 56 16.86 10.17 -16.54
CA ALA A 56 15.91 11.27 -16.37
C ALA A 56 15.64 11.62 -14.89
N LEU A 57 15.48 10.60 -14.05
CA LEU A 57 15.28 10.81 -12.61
C LEU A 57 16.52 11.43 -11.94
N ALA A 58 17.71 10.92 -12.26
CA ALA A 58 18.97 11.43 -11.69
C ALA A 58 19.22 12.89 -12.10
N ARG A 59 18.90 13.24 -13.35
CA ARG A 59 18.98 14.62 -13.84
C ARG A 59 17.99 15.53 -13.13
N ALA A 60 16.73 15.11 -13.01
CA ALA A 60 15.71 15.88 -12.31
C ALA A 60 16.08 16.16 -10.84
N VAL A 61 16.68 15.20 -10.15
CA VAL A 61 17.18 15.41 -8.78
C VAL A 61 18.37 16.36 -8.74
N THR A 62 19.28 16.26 -9.71
CA THR A 62 20.47 17.14 -9.78
C THR A 62 20.08 18.59 -10.07
N ASP A 63 19.09 18.82 -10.92
CA ASP A 63 18.62 20.17 -11.28
C ASP A 63 17.89 20.89 -10.12
N LEU A 64 17.53 20.17 -9.05
CA LEU A 64 16.83 20.70 -7.87
C LEU A 64 17.75 21.10 -6.70
N ILE A 65 19.05 20.77 -6.77
CA ILE A 65 20.05 21.02 -5.72
C ILE A 65 21.09 22.02 -6.21
#